data_AF-A0A958XAP2-F1
#
_entry.id   AF-A0A958XAP2-F1
#
_cell.length_a   1.000
_cell.length_b   1.000
_cell.length_c   1.000
_cell.angle_alpha   90.00
_cell.angle_beta   90.00
_cell.angle_gamma   90.00
#
_symmetry.space_group_name_H-M   'P 1'
#
loop_
_entity.id
_entity.type
_entity.pdbx_description
1 polymer ?
#
loop_
_entity_poly.entity_id
_entity_poly.type
_entity_poly.pdbx_seq_one_letter_code
_entity_poly.pdbx_strand_id
1 'polypeptide(L)'
;MIVTPELYENPLNGVSTYDLVLISKHILGLKAFDSPYKWIAADVNKTNSITSLDVAEIRKLILGIYSEFPNNTSWRFIDKDYSFPNPSNPFFPAFPEDISIDASDDEAHDASFVAVKIGDVNNTAQTGARPANRPTATLSWPLAPAGAGEAITVPVIYTGADTLEAIQMGFRFDPARLQLLSPSQGALPYYTSGNFGLTKAGAGEIRSLWLPSDYSDPEQRIAPGTVLFYLSFKVLSPQSGGALPLQLDESVLACAAWRADGTEYALSQATEALTRETSPAAGPLYASVRPNPGAGALHFDIMSDKSAKARISLFGPYGTRVLVREIDLEKGAREFALPEAAQLPAGVYIWKVHTKTGDRVQGHWIKL
;
A
#
# COMPACT_ATOMS: atom_id res chain seq x y z
N MET A 1 -12.03 -42.78 -17.95
CA MET A 1 -11.36 -41.53 -18.35
C MET A 1 -11.20 -40.67 -17.11
N ILE A 2 -10.05 -40.02 -16.91
CA ILE A 2 -9.86 -39.08 -15.79
C ILE A 2 -9.97 -37.66 -16.37
N VAL A 3 -10.75 -36.80 -15.71
CA VAL A 3 -10.91 -35.39 -16.05
C VAL A 3 -10.29 -34.54 -14.95
N THR A 4 -9.29 -33.74 -15.29
CA THR A 4 -8.57 -32.84 -14.37
C THR A 4 -8.53 -31.45 -14.98
N PRO A 5 -9.44 -30.54 -14.58
CA PRO A 5 -9.46 -29.18 -15.09
C PRO A 5 -8.39 -28.31 -14.41
N GLU A 6 -7.76 -27.44 -15.19
CA GLU A 6 -6.76 -26.47 -14.70
C GLU A 6 -7.01 -25.10 -15.33
N LEU A 7 -6.81 -24.03 -14.55
CA LEU A 7 -6.93 -22.66 -15.06
C LEU A 7 -5.94 -21.73 -14.35
N TYR A 8 -5.03 -21.15 -15.14
CA TYR A 8 -3.97 -20.24 -14.69
C TYR A 8 -4.28 -18.77 -14.97
N GLU A 9 -5.33 -18.47 -15.74
CA GLU A 9 -5.62 -17.11 -16.19
C GLU A 9 -6.15 -16.18 -15.09
N ASN A 10 -5.88 -14.89 -15.26
CA ASN A 10 -6.39 -13.79 -14.42
C ASN A 10 -6.22 -14.02 -12.91
N PRO A 11 -4.98 -14.24 -12.42
CA PRO A 11 -4.74 -14.55 -11.00
C PRO A 11 -5.23 -13.45 -10.05
N LEU A 12 -5.30 -12.19 -10.50
CA LEU A 12 -5.82 -11.05 -9.73
C LEU A 12 -7.34 -10.86 -9.82
N ASN A 13 -8.07 -11.70 -10.56
CA ASN A 13 -9.54 -11.57 -10.62
C ASN A 13 -10.15 -11.85 -9.24
N GLY A 14 -10.88 -10.88 -8.67
CA GLY A 14 -11.45 -10.94 -7.31
C GLY A 14 -10.45 -10.72 -6.19
N VAL A 15 -9.18 -11.14 -6.37
CA VAL A 15 -8.14 -11.06 -5.33
C VAL A 15 -7.81 -9.61 -4.97
N SER A 16 -8.07 -9.25 -3.72
CA SER A 16 -7.99 -7.89 -3.23
C SER A 16 -7.31 -7.76 -1.87
N THR A 17 -7.05 -6.53 -1.46
CA THR A 17 -6.51 -6.25 -0.12
C THR A 17 -7.52 -6.58 0.98
N TYR A 18 -8.82 -6.65 0.67
CA TYR A 18 -9.82 -7.10 1.63
C TYR A 18 -9.75 -8.60 1.88
N ASP A 19 -9.37 -9.41 0.89
CA ASP A 19 -9.09 -10.84 1.11
C ASP A 19 -7.96 -11.03 2.11
N LEU A 20 -6.90 -10.22 2.00
CA LEU A 20 -5.82 -10.20 2.99
C LEU A 20 -6.31 -9.88 4.40
N VAL A 21 -7.26 -8.94 4.54
CA VAL A 21 -7.90 -8.61 5.83
C VAL A 21 -8.66 -9.81 6.38
N LEU A 22 -9.48 -10.47 5.54
CA LEU A 22 -10.28 -11.62 5.95
C LEU A 22 -9.42 -12.82 6.35
N ILE A 23 -8.37 -13.13 5.58
CA ILE A 23 -7.39 -14.17 5.91
C ILE A 23 -6.66 -13.83 7.21
N SER A 24 -6.25 -12.58 7.40
CA SER A 24 -5.58 -12.15 8.64
C SER A 24 -6.50 -12.28 9.86
N LYS A 25 -7.77 -11.88 9.74
CA LYS A 25 -8.77 -12.08 10.80
C LYS A 25 -9.03 -13.55 11.10
N HIS A 26 -8.97 -14.41 10.09
CA HIS A 26 -9.09 -15.86 10.26
C HIS A 26 -7.91 -16.43 11.05
N ILE A 27 -6.68 -16.11 10.65
CA ILE A 27 -5.45 -16.53 11.34
C ILE A 27 -5.44 -16.10 12.82
N LEU A 28 -5.96 -14.89 13.10
CA LEU A 28 -6.04 -14.35 14.45
C LEU A 28 -7.24 -14.86 15.27
N GLY A 29 -8.10 -15.70 14.70
CA GLY A 29 -9.32 -16.19 15.36
C GLY A 29 -10.40 -15.11 15.57
N LEU A 30 -10.29 -13.96 14.90
CA LEU A 30 -11.25 -12.85 14.99
C LEU A 30 -12.48 -13.06 14.10
N LYS A 31 -12.31 -13.75 12.96
CA LYS A 31 -13.41 -14.11 12.06
C LYS A 31 -13.12 -15.45 11.41
N ALA A 32 -13.82 -16.49 11.84
CA ALA A 32 -13.69 -17.81 11.24
C ALA A 32 -14.23 -17.82 9.79
N PHE A 33 -13.64 -18.66 8.95
CA PHE A 33 -14.24 -18.99 7.67
C PHE A 33 -15.42 -19.93 7.87
N ASP A 34 -16.49 -19.69 7.15
CA ASP A 34 -17.79 -20.36 7.23
C ASP A 34 -18.00 -21.41 6.13
N SER A 35 -16.98 -21.64 5.28
CA SER A 35 -17.04 -22.55 4.15
C SER A 35 -15.67 -23.18 3.87
N PRO A 36 -15.60 -24.50 3.57
CA PRO A 36 -14.34 -25.17 3.24
C PRO A 36 -13.66 -24.56 2.00
N TYR A 37 -14.43 -24.03 1.06
CA TYR A 37 -13.89 -23.38 -0.14
C TYR A 37 -13.09 -22.11 0.18
N LYS A 38 -13.43 -21.38 1.24
CA LYS A 38 -12.65 -20.21 1.69
C LYS A 38 -11.30 -20.60 2.27
N TRP A 39 -11.21 -21.76 2.93
CA TRP A 39 -9.93 -22.30 3.41
C TRP A 39 -9.02 -22.65 2.23
N ILE A 40 -9.58 -23.32 1.21
CA ILE A 40 -8.86 -23.69 -0.01
C ILE A 40 -8.42 -22.44 -0.78
N ALA A 41 -9.28 -21.43 -0.89
CA ALA A 41 -8.94 -20.15 -1.52
C ALA A 41 -7.82 -19.40 -0.77
N ALA A 42 -7.78 -19.49 0.56
CA ALA A 42 -6.78 -18.82 1.40
C ALA A 42 -5.39 -19.49 1.37
N ASP A 43 -5.30 -20.80 1.13
CA ASP A 43 -4.04 -21.55 1.01
C ASP A 43 -3.43 -21.37 -0.40
N VAL A 44 -2.86 -20.19 -0.63
CA VAL A 44 -2.34 -19.82 -1.96
C VAL A 44 -1.01 -20.49 -2.28
N ASN A 45 -0.25 -20.90 -1.27
CA ASN A 45 1.01 -21.61 -1.46
C ASN A 45 0.87 -23.15 -1.50
N LYS A 46 -0.38 -23.66 -1.43
CA LYS A 46 -0.74 -25.09 -1.53
C LYS A 46 -0.04 -25.96 -0.47
N THR A 47 0.08 -25.44 0.76
CA THR A 47 0.68 -26.14 1.89
C THR A 47 -0.33 -26.91 2.74
N ASN A 48 -1.62 -26.85 2.40
CA ASN A 48 -2.72 -27.38 3.20
C ASN A 48 -2.81 -26.73 4.59
N SER A 49 -2.41 -25.47 4.69
CA SER A 49 -2.45 -24.67 5.92
C SER A 49 -2.63 -23.20 5.58
N ILE A 50 -3.24 -22.42 6.47
CA ILE A 50 -3.46 -20.97 6.26
C ILE A 50 -2.59 -20.22 7.24
N THR A 51 -1.64 -19.44 6.72
CA THR A 51 -0.62 -18.76 7.51
C THR A 51 -0.36 -17.34 7.00
N SER A 52 0.48 -16.60 7.72
CA SER A 52 0.93 -15.28 7.27
C SER A 52 1.76 -15.33 5.97
N LEU A 53 2.27 -16.50 5.58
CA LEU A 53 2.92 -16.67 4.28
C LEU A 53 1.93 -16.52 3.13
N ASP A 54 0.70 -17.01 3.28
CA ASP A 54 -0.34 -16.86 2.26
C ASP A 54 -0.72 -15.39 2.03
N VAL A 55 -0.82 -14.63 3.12
CA VAL A 55 -1.00 -13.17 3.08
C VAL A 55 0.17 -12.50 2.34
N ALA A 56 1.40 -12.96 2.56
CA ALA A 56 2.57 -12.41 1.87
C ALA A 56 2.60 -12.74 0.37
N GLU A 57 2.20 -13.94 -0.03
CA GLU A 57 2.13 -14.37 -1.43
C GLU A 57 1.06 -13.59 -2.22
N ILE A 58 -0.16 -13.45 -1.67
CA ILE A 58 -1.22 -12.62 -2.27
C ILE A 58 -0.76 -11.16 -2.36
N ARG A 59 -0.10 -10.62 -1.32
CA ARG A 59 0.43 -9.25 -1.33
C ARG A 59 1.40 -9.03 -2.49
N LYS A 60 2.32 -9.96 -2.73
CA LYS A 60 3.27 -9.88 -3.86
C LYS A 60 2.56 -9.90 -5.21
N LEU A 61 1.49 -10.70 -5.35
CA LEU A 61 0.66 -10.71 -6.56
C LEU A 61 -0.02 -9.35 -6.79
N ILE A 62 -0.68 -8.78 -5.76
CA ILE A 62 -1.34 -7.47 -5.85
C ILE A 62 -0.33 -6.37 -6.22
N LEU A 63 0.85 -6.37 -5.59
CA LEU A 63 1.92 -5.41 -5.88
C LEU A 63 2.63 -5.65 -7.23
N GLY A 64 2.28 -6.71 -7.97
CA GLY A 64 2.90 -7.00 -9.27
C GLY A 64 4.36 -7.45 -9.17
N ILE A 65 4.76 -7.97 -8.01
CA ILE A 65 6.03 -8.70 -7.83
C ILE A 65 5.90 -10.08 -8.50
N TYR A 66 4.72 -10.67 -8.42
CA TYR A 66 4.35 -11.87 -9.17
C TYR A 66 3.33 -11.53 -10.26
N SER A 67 3.42 -12.25 -11.38
CA SER A 67 2.37 -12.33 -12.38
C SER A 67 1.37 -13.45 -12.09
N GLU A 68 1.79 -14.48 -11.35
CA GLU A 68 1.02 -15.69 -10.99
C GLU A 68 1.54 -16.31 -9.69
N PHE A 69 0.79 -17.22 -9.06
CA PHE A 69 1.25 -17.91 -7.85
C PHE A 69 2.32 -18.96 -8.18
N PRO A 70 3.48 -18.97 -7.48
CA PRO A 70 4.57 -19.89 -7.82
C PRO A 70 4.26 -21.38 -7.66
N ASN A 71 3.38 -21.74 -6.70
CA ASN A 71 3.12 -23.12 -6.29
C ASN A 71 1.64 -23.52 -6.46
N ASN A 72 0.84 -22.74 -7.19
CA ASN A 72 -0.60 -22.96 -7.29
C ASN A 72 -1.17 -22.45 -8.61
N THR A 73 -2.34 -22.94 -8.99
CA THR A 73 -3.12 -22.45 -10.11
C THR A 73 -3.91 -21.20 -9.72
N SER A 74 -4.45 -20.47 -10.71
CA SER A 74 -5.36 -19.34 -10.43
C SER A 74 -6.71 -19.82 -9.89
N TRP A 75 -7.12 -21.01 -10.30
CA TRP A 75 -8.33 -21.69 -9.86
C TRP A 75 -8.04 -23.15 -9.54
N ARG A 76 -8.61 -23.64 -8.44
CA ARG A 76 -8.67 -25.07 -8.13
C ARG A 76 -10.09 -25.55 -8.33
N PHE A 77 -10.23 -26.80 -8.75
CA PHE A 77 -11.51 -27.38 -9.11
C PHE A 77 -11.73 -28.60 -8.22
N ILE A 78 -12.85 -28.62 -7.53
CA ILE A 78 -13.23 -29.70 -6.62
C ILE A 78 -14.46 -30.37 -7.22
N ASP A 79 -14.52 -31.69 -7.17
CA ASP A 79 -15.72 -32.44 -7.55
C ASP A 79 -16.95 -31.84 -6.85
N LYS A 80 -17.98 -31.48 -7.63
CA LYS A 80 -19.20 -30.85 -7.14
C LYS A 80 -19.95 -31.71 -6.13
N ASP A 81 -19.86 -33.03 -6.26
CA ASP A 81 -20.55 -33.98 -5.38
C ASP A 81 -19.71 -34.36 -4.15
N TYR A 82 -18.48 -33.84 -4.04
CA TYR A 82 -17.63 -34.06 -2.87
C TYR A 82 -18.18 -33.38 -1.62
N SER A 83 -18.46 -34.18 -0.60
CA SER A 83 -18.82 -33.70 0.73
C SER A 83 -17.61 -33.71 1.65
N PHE A 84 -17.19 -32.53 2.11
CA PHE A 84 -16.06 -32.40 3.04
C PHE A 84 -16.37 -33.08 4.38
N PRO A 85 -15.63 -34.15 4.78
CA PRO A 85 -15.88 -34.83 6.05
C PRO A 85 -15.63 -33.94 7.27
N ASN A 86 -14.69 -33.01 7.14
CA ASN A 86 -14.42 -31.97 8.13
C ASN A 86 -14.42 -30.58 7.46
N PRO A 87 -15.55 -29.87 7.44
CA PRO A 87 -15.63 -28.54 6.83
C PRO A 87 -14.73 -27.48 7.49
N SER A 88 -14.33 -27.68 8.75
CA SER A 88 -13.41 -26.78 9.48
C SER A 88 -11.94 -27.12 9.27
N ASN A 89 -11.63 -28.22 8.57
CA ASN A 89 -10.30 -28.55 8.08
C ASN A 89 -10.44 -29.36 6.78
N PRO A 90 -10.75 -28.70 5.66
CA PRO A 90 -11.06 -29.38 4.40
C PRO A 90 -9.88 -30.10 3.77
N PHE A 91 -8.67 -29.90 4.29
CA PHE A 91 -7.46 -30.56 3.80
C PHE A 91 -7.31 -32.00 4.33
N PHE A 92 -8.15 -32.42 5.28
CA PHE A 92 -8.08 -33.75 5.88
C PHE A 92 -9.46 -34.43 5.97
N PRO A 93 -9.69 -35.56 5.26
CA PRO A 93 -8.81 -36.14 4.24
C PRO A 93 -8.67 -35.21 3.02
N ALA A 94 -7.68 -35.47 2.18
CA ALA A 94 -7.50 -34.74 0.93
C ALA A 94 -8.76 -34.84 0.06
N PHE A 95 -9.16 -33.73 -0.54
CA PHE A 95 -10.27 -33.67 -1.50
C PHE A 95 -9.80 -34.01 -2.93
N PRO A 96 -10.66 -34.59 -3.77
CA PRO A 96 -10.33 -34.87 -5.16
C PRO A 96 -10.29 -33.58 -5.99
N GLU A 97 -9.29 -33.48 -6.88
CA GLU A 97 -9.19 -32.43 -7.91
C GLU A 97 -9.44 -32.99 -9.32
N ASP A 98 -9.86 -34.25 -9.41
CA ASP A 98 -10.15 -34.96 -10.64
C ASP A 98 -11.41 -35.82 -10.47
N ILE A 99 -12.09 -36.10 -11.59
CA ILE A 99 -13.23 -37.01 -11.65
C ILE A 99 -12.89 -38.16 -12.59
N SER A 100 -13.05 -39.40 -12.12
CA SER A 100 -12.94 -40.59 -12.95
C SER A 100 -14.31 -40.98 -13.50
N ILE A 101 -14.48 -40.86 -14.82
CA ILE A 101 -15.68 -41.26 -15.54
C ILE A 101 -15.48 -42.66 -16.12
N ASP A 102 -16.39 -43.59 -15.81
CA ASP A 102 -16.44 -44.87 -16.51
C ASP A 102 -17.05 -44.68 -17.90
N ALA A 103 -16.29 -45.02 -18.93
CA ALA A 103 -16.73 -44.86 -20.33
C ALA A 103 -17.68 -45.97 -20.79
N SER A 104 -17.90 -46.99 -19.95
CA SER A 104 -18.84 -48.10 -20.21
C SER A 104 -20.21 -47.90 -19.56
N ASP A 105 -20.39 -46.81 -18.82
CA ASP A 105 -21.64 -46.43 -18.18
C ASP A 105 -22.43 -45.49 -19.10
N ASP A 106 -23.55 -45.96 -19.65
CA ASP A 106 -24.44 -45.16 -20.51
C ASP A 106 -25.15 -44.03 -19.72
N GLU A 107 -25.09 -44.03 -18.37
CA GLU A 107 -25.55 -42.95 -17.49
C GLU A 107 -24.42 -42.01 -17.04
N ALA A 108 -23.20 -42.14 -17.60
CA ALA A 108 -22.00 -41.41 -17.19
C ALA A 108 -22.29 -39.94 -16.83
N HIS A 109 -22.13 -39.64 -15.53
CA HIS A 109 -22.36 -38.31 -14.99
C HIS A 109 -21.44 -37.27 -15.67
N ASP A 110 -22.00 -36.12 -16.01
CA ASP A 110 -21.23 -34.95 -16.43
C ASP A 110 -20.18 -34.61 -15.35
N ALA A 111 -18.90 -34.57 -15.69
CA ALA A 111 -17.85 -34.15 -14.77
C ALA A 111 -18.03 -32.69 -14.39
N SER A 112 -18.66 -32.47 -13.24
CA SER A 112 -19.04 -31.17 -12.70
C SER A 112 -18.12 -30.78 -11.56
N PHE A 113 -17.57 -29.56 -11.62
CA PHE A 113 -16.66 -29.06 -10.59
C PHE A 113 -17.16 -27.76 -9.97
N VAL A 114 -16.87 -27.57 -8.68
CA VAL A 114 -16.84 -26.26 -8.03
C VAL A 114 -15.48 -25.63 -8.30
N ALA A 115 -15.48 -24.49 -8.99
CA ALA A 115 -14.28 -23.69 -9.19
C ALA A 115 -14.04 -22.76 -7.99
N VAL A 116 -12.85 -22.81 -7.42
CA VAL A 116 -12.41 -21.96 -6.30
C VAL A 116 -11.30 -21.04 -6.78
N LYS A 117 -11.55 -19.74 -6.76
CA LYS A 117 -10.54 -18.73 -7.08
C LYS A 117 -9.53 -18.65 -5.94
N ILE A 118 -8.28 -18.99 -6.24
CA ILE A 118 -7.19 -18.90 -5.26
C ILE A 118 -6.89 -17.43 -4.96
N GLY A 119 -6.83 -17.10 -3.66
CA GLY A 119 -6.66 -15.76 -3.11
C GLY A 119 -7.94 -14.95 -2.90
N ASP A 120 -9.09 -15.41 -3.39
CA ASP A 120 -10.38 -14.73 -3.25
C ASP A 120 -11.27 -15.47 -2.24
N VAL A 121 -11.35 -14.94 -1.01
CA VAL A 121 -12.06 -15.56 0.12
C VAL A 121 -13.41 -14.91 0.38
N ASN A 122 -13.73 -13.83 -0.33
CA ASN A 122 -15.04 -13.16 -0.29
C ASN A 122 -15.90 -13.42 -1.54
N ASN A 123 -15.43 -14.26 -2.47
CA ASN A 123 -16.13 -14.67 -3.68
C ASN A 123 -16.48 -13.48 -4.59
N THR A 124 -15.50 -12.60 -4.80
CA THR A 124 -15.63 -11.40 -5.65
C THR A 124 -15.01 -11.58 -7.03
N ALA A 125 -14.43 -12.73 -7.33
CA ALA A 125 -14.04 -13.10 -8.67
C ALA A 125 -15.26 -13.10 -9.58
N GLN A 126 -15.30 -12.15 -10.49
CA GLN A 126 -16.39 -11.98 -11.43
C GLN A 126 -15.91 -12.36 -12.82
N THR A 127 -16.78 -12.99 -13.60
CA THR A 127 -16.60 -13.10 -15.06
C THR A 127 -17.05 -11.81 -15.78
N GLY A 128 -17.57 -10.81 -15.04
CA GLY A 128 -18.08 -9.53 -15.52
C GLY A 128 -17.49 -8.32 -14.77
N ALA A 129 -18.02 -7.12 -15.04
CA ALA A 129 -17.51 -5.87 -14.47
C ALA A 129 -17.88 -5.71 -12.98
N ARG A 130 -16.92 -5.16 -12.21
CA ARG A 130 -17.10 -4.76 -10.80
C ARG A 130 -18.36 -3.89 -10.64
N PRO A 131 -19.10 -3.96 -9.52
CA PRO A 131 -20.32 -3.16 -9.35
C PRO A 131 -20.07 -1.68 -9.66
N ALA A 132 -20.86 -1.14 -10.60
CA ALA A 132 -20.69 0.25 -11.06
C ALA A 132 -21.03 1.26 -9.96
N ASN A 133 -22.02 0.93 -9.12
CA ASN A 133 -22.47 1.78 -8.02
C ASN A 133 -21.73 1.41 -6.74
N ARG A 134 -20.55 2.01 -6.55
CA ARG A 134 -19.80 1.99 -5.28
C ARG A 134 -19.76 3.39 -4.70
N PRO A 135 -19.85 3.56 -3.36
CA PRO A 135 -19.51 4.82 -2.73
C PRO A 135 -18.06 5.22 -3.07
N THR A 136 -17.73 6.50 -2.93
CA THR A 136 -16.41 7.03 -3.31
C THR A 136 -15.58 7.40 -2.09
N ALA A 137 -14.32 6.95 -2.07
CA ALA A 137 -13.30 7.34 -1.12
C ALA A 137 -12.30 8.28 -1.82
N THR A 138 -12.35 9.56 -1.47
CA THR A 138 -11.54 10.59 -2.14
C THR A 138 -10.13 10.65 -1.55
N LEU A 139 -9.15 10.70 -2.45
CA LEU A 139 -7.76 11.00 -2.15
C LEU A 139 -7.41 12.40 -2.68
N SER A 140 -6.50 13.09 -2.00
CA SER A 140 -5.93 14.34 -2.48
C SER A 140 -4.42 14.29 -2.41
N TRP A 141 -3.77 14.98 -3.35
CA TRP A 141 -2.34 15.20 -3.33
C TRP A 141 -2.04 16.64 -3.76
N PRO A 142 -2.03 17.59 -2.80
CA PRO A 142 -1.76 18.97 -3.11
C PRO A 142 -0.37 19.12 -3.74
N LEU A 143 -0.30 19.89 -4.83
CA LEU A 143 0.93 20.17 -5.55
C LEU A 143 1.57 21.45 -5.02
N ALA A 144 2.88 21.41 -4.79
CA ALA A 144 3.72 22.59 -4.73
C ALA A 144 4.32 22.87 -6.13
N PRO A 145 4.34 24.13 -6.62
CA PRO A 145 5.04 24.48 -7.85
C PRO A 145 6.50 24.03 -7.79
N ALA A 146 7.01 23.47 -8.89
CA ALA A 146 8.40 23.07 -8.99
C ALA A 146 8.95 23.24 -10.41
N GLY A 147 10.19 23.72 -10.48
CA GLY A 147 10.96 23.88 -11.70
C GLY A 147 11.55 22.56 -12.21
N ALA A 148 12.04 22.57 -13.45
CA ALA A 148 12.78 21.43 -13.99
C ALA A 148 14.09 21.21 -13.21
N GLY A 149 14.42 19.96 -12.94
CA GLY A 149 15.58 19.55 -12.14
C GLY A 149 15.35 19.55 -10.63
N GLU A 150 14.28 20.20 -10.16
CA GLU A 150 13.90 20.19 -8.75
C GLU A 150 13.30 18.84 -8.35
N ALA A 151 13.34 18.52 -7.06
CA ALA A 151 12.60 17.39 -6.53
C ALA A 151 11.48 17.86 -5.62
N ILE A 152 10.36 17.15 -5.70
CA ILE A 152 9.13 17.42 -4.97
C ILE A 152 8.76 16.23 -4.12
N THR A 153 8.12 16.49 -2.98
CA THR A 153 7.53 15.46 -2.13
C THR A 153 6.04 15.72 -2.00
N VAL A 154 5.25 14.78 -2.48
CA VAL A 154 3.81 14.91 -2.66
C VAL A 154 3.10 14.04 -1.62
N PRO A 155 2.34 14.62 -0.68
CA PRO A 155 1.56 13.82 0.27
C PRO A 155 0.35 13.21 -0.45
N VAL A 156 0.10 11.91 -0.25
CA VAL A 156 -1.17 11.28 -0.62
C VAL A 156 -2.04 11.21 0.63
N ILE A 157 -3.13 11.97 0.62
CA ILE A 157 -3.99 12.20 1.78
C ILE A 157 -5.34 11.57 1.52
N TYR A 158 -5.87 10.83 2.50
CA TYR A 158 -7.25 10.40 2.47
C TYR A 158 -8.18 11.51 2.96
N THR A 159 -9.09 11.98 2.11
CA THR A 159 -10.03 13.07 2.39
C THR A 159 -11.50 12.64 2.29
N GLY A 160 -11.78 11.33 2.24
CA GLY A 160 -13.14 10.81 2.33
C GLY A 160 -13.75 11.00 3.72
N ALA A 161 -15.04 10.72 3.86
CA ALA A 161 -15.80 10.94 5.09
C ALA A 161 -15.77 9.76 6.07
N ASP A 162 -15.71 8.53 5.55
CA ASP A 162 -15.80 7.31 6.34
C ASP A 162 -14.42 6.81 6.80
N THR A 163 -14.37 6.00 7.85
CA THR A 163 -13.15 5.26 8.20
C THR A 163 -12.99 4.02 7.32
N LEU A 164 -11.76 3.75 6.88
CA LEU A 164 -11.46 2.60 6.03
C LEU A 164 -10.63 1.56 6.79
N GLU A 165 -10.88 0.28 6.54
CA GLU A 165 -10.11 -0.84 7.07
C GLU A 165 -8.95 -1.23 6.16
N ALA A 166 -9.10 -1.10 4.84
CA ALA A 166 -8.05 -1.43 3.88
C ALA A 166 -8.13 -0.55 2.63
N ILE A 167 -7.02 -0.46 1.91
CA ILE A 167 -6.94 0.29 0.66
C ILE A 167 -5.91 -0.30 -0.29
N GLN A 168 -6.19 -0.23 -1.60
CA GLN A 168 -5.22 -0.49 -2.66
C GLN A 168 -5.42 0.47 -3.83
N MET A 169 -4.34 0.76 -4.54
CA MET A 169 -4.35 1.76 -5.61
C MET A 169 -3.22 1.53 -6.60
N GLY A 170 -3.54 1.72 -7.87
CA GLY A 170 -2.57 1.92 -8.95
C GLY A 170 -2.45 3.40 -9.24
N PHE A 171 -1.22 3.88 -9.40
CA PHE A 171 -0.94 5.19 -9.97
C PHE A 171 -0.25 5.06 -11.32
N ARG A 172 -0.54 6.02 -12.18
CA ARG A 172 0.23 6.27 -13.39
C ARG A 172 0.78 7.69 -13.38
N PHE A 173 2.05 7.84 -13.74
CA PHE A 173 2.69 9.12 -13.99
C PHE A 173 3.42 9.12 -15.33
N ASP A 174 3.70 10.31 -15.87
CA ASP A 174 4.47 10.46 -17.11
C ASP A 174 5.99 10.36 -16.84
N PRO A 175 6.67 9.27 -17.24
CA PRO A 175 8.10 9.08 -16.98
C PRO A 175 9.01 10.02 -17.77
N ALA A 176 8.49 10.71 -18.81
CA ALA A 176 9.24 11.75 -19.51
C ALA A 176 9.27 13.07 -18.71
N ARG A 177 8.34 13.25 -17.77
CA ARG A 177 8.17 14.49 -16.99
C ARG A 177 8.58 14.33 -15.54
N LEU A 178 8.43 13.13 -14.98
CA LEU A 178 8.76 12.81 -13.59
C LEU A 178 9.62 11.55 -13.52
N GLN A 179 10.52 11.52 -12.56
CA GLN A 179 11.21 10.30 -12.13
C GLN A 179 10.88 10.05 -10.66
N LEU A 180 10.28 8.91 -10.34
CA LEU A 180 10.08 8.51 -8.94
C LEU A 180 11.44 8.32 -8.27
N LEU A 181 11.65 9.01 -7.15
CA LEU A 181 12.82 8.83 -6.29
C LEU A 181 12.54 7.76 -5.26
N SER A 182 11.52 7.96 -4.43
CA SER A 182 11.04 6.95 -3.48
C SER A 182 9.66 7.32 -2.91
N PRO A 183 8.87 6.33 -2.48
CA PRO A 183 7.87 6.55 -1.46
C PRO A 183 8.50 6.76 -0.08
N SER A 184 7.80 7.43 0.82
CA SER A 184 8.15 7.51 2.24
C SER A 184 6.91 7.43 3.14
N GLN A 185 7.13 7.07 4.40
CA GLN A 185 6.07 6.81 5.37
C GLN A 185 5.23 8.08 5.66
N GLY A 186 3.91 7.90 5.67
CA GLY A 186 2.94 8.90 6.15
C GLY A 186 2.66 8.78 7.64
N ALA A 187 1.40 9.01 8.02
CA ALA A 187 0.92 8.88 9.38
C ALA A 187 0.53 7.44 9.76
N LEU A 188 0.27 6.57 8.78
CA LEU A 188 -0.06 5.17 9.03
C LEU A 188 1.19 4.38 9.46
N PRO A 189 1.11 3.57 10.54
CA PRO A 189 2.20 2.72 10.92
C PRO A 189 2.32 1.54 9.95
N TYR A 190 3.52 0.98 9.89
CA TYR A 190 3.88 -0.16 9.03
C TYR A 190 3.57 0.00 7.54
N TYR A 191 3.28 1.22 7.06
CA TYR A 191 3.27 1.56 5.64
C TYR A 191 4.72 1.71 5.17
N THR A 192 5.33 0.58 4.84
CA THR A 192 6.76 0.42 4.55
C THR A 192 7.01 0.26 3.06
N SER A 193 8.26 0.01 2.64
CA SER A 193 8.57 -0.34 1.25
C SER A 193 7.81 -1.57 0.75
N GLY A 194 7.51 -2.52 1.65
CA GLY A 194 6.77 -3.75 1.32
C GLY A 194 5.30 -3.51 0.96
N ASN A 195 4.82 -2.27 1.04
CA ASN A 195 3.49 -1.86 0.63
C ASN A 195 3.45 -1.29 -0.80
N PHE A 196 4.60 -1.18 -1.48
CA PHE A 196 4.72 -0.60 -2.81
C PHE A 196 5.26 -1.61 -3.84
N GLY A 197 4.59 -1.66 -4.98
CA GLY A 197 5.04 -2.34 -6.19
C GLY A 197 5.70 -1.34 -7.12
N LEU A 198 7.03 -1.38 -7.21
CA LEU A 198 7.85 -0.39 -7.93
C LEU A 198 8.60 -0.96 -9.13
N THR A 199 8.38 -2.24 -9.48
CA THR A 199 9.04 -2.92 -10.60
C THR A 199 8.82 -2.22 -11.94
N LYS A 200 7.69 -1.53 -12.10
CA LYS A 200 7.31 -0.74 -13.28
C LYS A 200 7.38 0.78 -13.07
N ALA A 201 8.03 1.26 -12.00
CA ALA A 201 8.15 2.70 -11.75
C ALA A 201 8.90 3.44 -12.88
N GLY A 202 9.87 2.79 -13.53
CA GLY A 202 10.55 3.36 -14.70
C GLY A 202 9.63 3.56 -15.93
N ALA A 203 8.52 2.82 -15.99
CA ALA A 203 7.48 2.97 -17.00
C ALA A 203 6.31 3.87 -16.54
N GLY A 204 6.45 4.52 -15.38
CA GLY A 204 5.43 5.41 -14.85
C GLY A 204 4.36 4.74 -14.00
N GLU A 205 4.52 3.47 -13.59
CA GLU A 205 3.49 2.75 -12.83
C GLU A 205 3.91 2.48 -11.38
N ILE A 206 3.00 2.74 -10.43
CA ILE A 206 3.19 2.45 -9.01
C ILE A 206 1.97 1.68 -8.53
N ARG A 207 2.19 0.56 -7.85
CA ARG A 207 1.13 -0.12 -7.09
C ARG A 207 1.32 0.12 -5.61
N SER A 208 0.23 0.24 -4.87
CA SER A 208 0.29 0.35 -3.42
C SER A 208 -0.90 -0.34 -2.76
N LEU A 209 -0.67 -0.91 -1.58
CA LEU A 209 -1.74 -1.42 -0.73
C LEU A 209 -1.40 -1.23 0.75
N TRP A 210 -2.44 -1.12 1.56
CA TRP A 210 -2.30 -1.10 3.01
C TRP A 210 -3.46 -1.81 3.69
N LEU A 211 -3.10 -2.55 4.73
CA LEU A 211 -3.99 -3.19 5.69
C LEU A 211 -3.33 -3.18 7.08
N PRO A 212 -4.11 -3.30 8.17
CA PRO A 212 -3.57 -3.51 9.50
C PRO A 212 -2.61 -4.70 9.50
N SER A 213 -1.36 -4.44 9.86
CA SER A 213 -0.30 -5.46 9.94
C SER A 213 0.27 -5.57 11.35
N ASP A 214 -0.20 -4.75 12.28
CA ASP A 214 0.12 -4.88 13.70
C ASP A 214 -0.85 -5.87 14.34
N TYR A 215 -0.35 -7.05 14.72
CA TYR A 215 -1.18 -8.06 15.37
C TYR A 215 -1.65 -7.64 16.77
N SER A 216 -1.03 -6.61 17.37
CA SER A 216 -1.50 -6.04 18.64
C SER A 216 -2.63 -5.03 18.46
N ASP A 217 -2.81 -4.49 17.25
CA ASP A 217 -3.91 -3.59 16.87
C ASP A 217 -4.49 -3.98 15.49
N PRO A 218 -5.14 -5.15 15.38
CA PRO A 218 -5.69 -5.63 14.11
C PRO A 218 -6.90 -4.82 13.63
N GLU A 219 -7.42 -3.93 14.47
CA GLU A 219 -8.58 -3.09 14.19
C GLU A 219 -8.20 -1.66 13.78
N GLN A 220 -6.93 -1.40 13.51
CA GLN A 220 -6.50 -0.11 13.00
C GLN A 220 -7.29 0.31 11.75
N ARG A 221 -7.65 1.59 11.68
CA ARG A 221 -8.39 2.18 10.57
C ARG A 221 -7.68 3.40 10.01
N ILE A 222 -7.93 3.67 8.73
CA ILE A 222 -7.60 4.92 8.07
C ILE A 222 -8.70 5.92 8.38
N ALA A 223 -8.37 7.00 9.08
CA ALA A 223 -9.31 8.08 9.37
C ALA A 223 -9.23 9.20 8.32
N PRO A 224 -10.32 9.96 8.08
CA PRO A 224 -10.27 11.19 7.28
C PRO A 224 -9.13 12.13 7.70
N GLY A 225 -8.44 12.73 6.73
CA GLY A 225 -7.28 13.60 6.94
C GLY A 225 -5.95 12.87 7.12
N THR A 226 -5.93 11.53 7.12
CA THR A 226 -4.71 10.74 7.25
C THR A 226 -3.82 10.91 6.01
N VAL A 227 -2.58 11.36 6.20
CA VAL A 227 -1.53 11.24 5.18
C VAL A 227 -1.13 9.77 5.10
N LEU A 228 -1.48 9.10 4.00
CA LEU A 228 -1.21 7.67 3.83
C LEU A 228 0.30 7.44 3.69
N PHE A 229 0.92 8.18 2.78
CA PHE A 229 2.34 8.15 2.46
C PHE A 229 2.71 9.41 1.65
N TYR A 230 4.00 9.57 1.36
CA TYR A 230 4.47 10.58 0.43
C TYR A 230 5.11 9.90 -0.79
N LEU A 231 5.02 10.55 -1.94
CA LEU A 231 5.76 10.20 -3.15
C LEU A 231 6.74 11.33 -3.48
N SER A 232 8.03 11.02 -3.50
CA SER A 232 9.06 11.96 -3.92
C SER A 232 9.44 11.74 -5.38
N PHE A 233 9.41 12.81 -6.17
CA PHE A 233 9.75 12.79 -7.60
C PHE A 233 10.85 13.80 -7.90
N LYS A 234 11.71 13.50 -8.87
CA LYS A 234 12.50 14.48 -9.59
C LYS A 234 11.71 14.97 -10.81
N VAL A 235 11.61 16.27 -10.99
CA VAL A 235 10.94 16.91 -12.12
C VAL A 235 11.92 16.99 -13.30
N LEU A 236 11.59 16.35 -14.42
CA LEU A 236 12.47 16.27 -15.60
C LEU A 236 12.22 17.40 -16.60
N SER A 237 10.98 17.89 -16.67
CA SER A 237 10.56 19.00 -17.53
C SER A 237 9.65 19.97 -16.77
N PRO A 238 9.67 21.28 -17.06
CA PRO A 238 8.83 22.26 -16.37
C PRO A 238 7.35 21.87 -16.44
N GLN A 239 6.62 22.00 -15.33
CA GLN A 239 5.18 21.72 -15.34
C GLN A 239 4.41 22.86 -16.00
N SER A 240 4.00 22.68 -17.26
CA SER A 240 3.01 23.56 -17.90
C SER A 240 1.63 23.30 -17.27
N GLY A 241 1.02 24.31 -16.64
CA GLY A 241 -0.39 24.24 -16.21
C GLY A 241 -0.67 23.73 -14.79
N GLY A 242 0.34 23.61 -13.92
CA GLY A 242 0.12 23.48 -12.47
C GLY A 242 -0.52 22.18 -11.96
N ALA A 243 -0.52 21.10 -12.76
CA ALA A 243 -0.94 19.77 -12.32
C ALA A 243 0.23 18.77 -12.43
N LEU A 244 0.43 17.99 -11.36
CA LEU A 244 1.33 16.84 -11.38
C LEU A 244 0.77 15.82 -12.37
N PRO A 245 1.54 15.31 -13.36
CA PRO A 245 1.08 14.21 -14.21
C PRO A 245 1.11 12.91 -13.42
N LEU A 246 0.26 12.81 -12.39
CA LEU A 246 0.05 11.68 -11.50
C LEU A 246 -1.45 11.51 -11.33
N GLN A 247 -1.95 10.32 -11.65
CA GLN A 247 -3.37 9.97 -11.56
C GLN A 247 -3.55 8.56 -11.02
N LEU A 248 -4.75 8.27 -10.49
CA LEU A 248 -5.18 6.90 -10.24
C LEU A 248 -5.39 6.18 -11.58
N ASP A 249 -5.01 4.91 -11.67
CA ASP A 249 -5.14 4.11 -12.88
C ASP A 249 -5.58 2.68 -12.55
N GLU A 250 -6.85 2.40 -12.82
CA GLU A 250 -7.51 1.10 -12.61
C GLU A 250 -6.88 -0.02 -13.46
N SER A 251 -6.21 0.30 -14.57
CA SER A 251 -5.50 -0.68 -15.40
C SER A 251 -4.16 -1.11 -14.79
N VAL A 252 -3.56 -0.25 -13.97
CA VAL A 252 -2.34 -0.57 -13.23
C VAL A 252 -2.67 -1.49 -12.06
N LEU A 253 -3.65 -1.12 -11.26
CA LEU A 253 -4.22 -1.93 -10.19
C LEU A 253 -5.62 -1.39 -9.87
N ALA A 254 -6.58 -2.29 -9.66
CA ALA A 254 -7.92 -1.91 -9.30
C ALA A 254 -7.90 -1.00 -8.05
N CYS A 255 -8.47 0.19 -8.16
CA CYS A 255 -8.40 1.25 -7.16
C CYS A 255 -9.62 1.18 -6.24
N ALA A 256 -9.41 0.66 -5.03
CA ALA A 256 -10.49 0.43 -4.08
C ALA A 256 -10.05 0.56 -2.63
N ALA A 257 -11.02 0.89 -1.80
CA ALA A 257 -10.93 0.86 -0.35
C ALA A 257 -12.08 0.05 0.23
N TRP A 258 -11.94 -0.42 1.47
CA TRP A 258 -12.97 -1.19 2.16
C TRP A 258 -13.21 -0.66 3.55
N ARG A 259 -14.47 -0.67 3.97
CA ARG A 259 -14.86 -0.49 5.36
C ARG A 259 -14.83 -1.81 6.11
N ALA A 260 -14.94 -1.73 7.44
CA ALA A 260 -14.91 -2.89 8.32
C ALA A 260 -16.06 -3.90 8.08
N ASP A 261 -17.20 -3.42 7.58
CA ASP A 261 -18.36 -4.24 7.20
C ASP A 261 -18.20 -4.93 5.83
N GLY A 262 -17.12 -4.64 5.10
CA GLY A 262 -16.86 -5.15 3.76
C GLY A 262 -17.43 -4.30 2.63
N THR A 263 -18.06 -3.16 2.94
CA THR A 263 -18.49 -2.20 1.92
C THR A 263 -17.28 -1.69 1.16
N GLU A 264 -17.30 -1.87 -0.15
CA GLU A 264 -16.24 -1.46 -1.05
C GLU A 264 -16.48 -0.05 -1.60
N TYR A 265 -15.44 0.78 -1.59
CA TYR A 265 -15.42 2.14 -2.10
C TYR A 265 -14.51 2.23 -3.33
N ALA A 266 -14.98 2.90 -4.38
CA ALA A 266 -14.13 3.32 -5.49
C ALA A 266 -13.23 4.47 -5.04
N LEU A 267 -11.96 4.48 -5.47
CA LEU A 267 -11.09 5.62 -5.19
C LEU A 267 -11.25 6.70 -6.24
N SER A 268 -11.20 7.96 -5.80
CA SER A 268 -11.18 9.12 -6.69
C SER A 268 -10.10 10.11 -6.28
N GLN A 269 -9.72 10.97 -7.21
CA GLN A 269 -8.86 12.12 -6.94
C GLN A 269 -9.70 13.37 -6.72
N ALA A 270 -9.38 14.15 -5.70
CA ALA A 270 -9.93 15.49 -5.52
C ALA A 270 -9.49 16.41 -6.68
N THR A 271 -10.46 17.01 -7.38
CA THR A 271 -10.25 17.90 -8.53
C THR A 271 -9.90 19.33 -8.14
N GLU A 272 -10.24 19.74 -6.91
CA GLU A 272 -9.96 21.08 -6.42
C GLU A 272 -8.54 21.12 -5.84
N ALA A 273 -7.75 22.10 -6.30
CA ALA A 273 -6.54 22.48 -5.59
C ALA A 273 -6.97 22.89 -4.19
N LEU A 274 -6.68 22.06 -3.19
CA LEU A 274 -6.70 22.50 -1.80
C LEU A 274 -5.83 23.75 -1.78
N THR A 275 -6.48 24.91 -1.64
CA THR A 275 -5.83 26.19 -1.48
C THR A 275 -4.86 26.01 -0.35
N ARG A 276 -3.58 26.10 -0.70
CA ARG A 276 -2.44 26.03 0.20
C ARG A 276 -2.81 26.77 1.48
N GLU A 277 -2.87 26.08 2.61
CA GLU A 277 -2.46 26.72 3.85
C GLU A 277 -0.97 27.00 3.67
N THR A 278 -0.71 28.19 3.10
CA THR A 278 0.62 28.77 2.98
C THR A 278 1.16 28.93 4.38
N SER A 279 2.25 28.19 4.63
CA SER A 279 3.01 28.14 5.88
C SER A 279 2.26 27.40 6.98
N PRO A 280 2.97 26.57 7.78
CA PRO A 280 2.49 26.32 9.13
C PRO A 280 2.20 27.69 9.74
N ALA A 281 1.00 27.90 10.29
CA ALA A 281 0.76 29.01 11.19
C ALA A 281 1.99 29.15 12.09
N ALA A 282 2.56 30.35 12.22
CA ALA A 282 3.82 30.61 12.89
C ALA A 282 3.80 30.00 14.31
N GLY A 283 4.18 28.73 14.38
CA GLY A 283 4.23 27.97 15.60
C GLY A 283 5.45 28.41 16.40
N PRO A 284 5.57 27.95 17.65
CA PRO A 284 6.73 28.24 18.48
C PRO A 284 8.06 27.74 17.87
N LEU A 285 7.99 26.86 16.87
CA LEU A 285 9.12 26.26 16.18
C LEU A 285 8.85 26.12 14.69
N TYR A 286 9.76 26.64 13.87
CA TYR A 286 9.81 26.44 12.43
C TYR A 286 11.19 25.92 12.05
N ALA A 287 11.27 25.03 11.06
CA ALA A 287 12.54 24.59 10.50
C ALA A 287 12.40 24.33 8.99
N SER A 288 13.45 24.63 8.25
CA SER A 288 13.64 24.24 6.85
C SER A 288 15.05 23.68 6.66
N VAL A 289 15.27 23.01 5.53
CA VAL A 289 16.57 22.42 5.18
C VAL A 289 17.05 22.92 3.83
N ARG A 290 18.36 23.11 3.71
CA ARG A 290 19.03 23.46 2.45
C ARG A 290 20.42 22.83 2.33
N PRO A 291 20.91 22.58 1.10
CA PRO A 291 20.12 22.54 -0.12
C PRO A 291 19.18 21.31 -0.13
N ASN A 292 18.00 21.45 -0.74
CA ASN A 292 17.03 20.38 -0.88
C ASN A 292 16.42 20.43 -2.29
N PRO A 293 16.86 19.58 -3.23
CA PRO A 293 17.84 18.51 -3.08
C PRO A 293 19.27 18.97 -2.80
N GLY A 294 20.09 18.13 -2.16
CA GLY A 294 21.48 18.44 -1.83
C GLY A 294 22.43 17.26 -2.01
N ALA A 295 23.67 17.49 -2.45
CA ALA A 295 24.70 16.46 -2.60
C ALA A 295 25.73 16.45 -1.45
N GLY A 296 25.77 17.48 -0.62
CA GLY A 296 26.79 17.68 0.41
C GLY A 296 26.22 17.76 1.82
N ALA A 297 26.80 18.65 2.63
CA ALA A 297 26.33 18.92 4.00
C ALA A 297 24.88 19.41 4.01
N LEU A 298 24.13 18.99 5.03
CA LEU A 298 22.76 19.42 5.26
C LEU A 298 22.74 20.59 6.24
N HIS A 299 22.09 21.68 5.87
CA HIS A 299 21.91 22.85 6.74
C HIS A 299 20.45 22.96 7.15
N PHE A 300 20.20 23.17 8.44
CA PHE A 300 18.90 23.50 8.98
C PHE A 300 18.83 24.99 9.30
N ASP A 301 17.81 25.67 8.80
CA ASP A 301 17.44 27.00 9.27
C ASP A 301 16.27 26.83 10.25
N ILE A 302 16.53 27.02 11.55
CA ILE A 302 15.55 26.81 12.62
C ILE A 302 15.19 28.14 13.26
N MET A 303 13.91 28.46 13.33
CA MET A 303 13.39 29.62 14.06
C MET A 303 12.60 29.14 15.26
N SER A 304 12.96 29.65 16.45
CA SER A 304 12.23 29.35 17.69
C SER A 304 11.84 30.63 18.43
N ASP A 305 10.71 30.61 19.11
CA ASP A 305 10.21 31.73 19.92
C ASP A 305 10.83 31.78 21.33
N LYS A 306 11.52 30.72 21.76
CA LYS A 306 12.11 30.54 23.09
C LYS A 306 13.44 29.79 23.05
N SER A 307 14.23 29.95 24.11
CA SER A 307 15.44 29.14 24.29
C SER A 307 15.09 27.78 24.89
N ALA A 308 15.56 26.70 24.28
CA ALA A 308 15.26 25.33 24.72
C ALA A 308 16.28 24.32 24.18
N LYS A 309 16.44 23.19 24.87
CA LYS A 309 17.12 22.03 24.28
C LYS A 309 16.23 21.38 23.24
N ALA A 310 16.80 21.11 22.07
CA ALA A 310 16.12 20.41 20.99
C ALA A 310 16.98 19.27 20.43
N ARG A 311 16.33 18.42 19.64
CA ARG A 311 16.95 17.31 18.96
C ARG A 311 16.59 17.38 17.49
N ILE A 312 17.62 17.42 16.63
CA ILE A 312 17.50 17.14 15.21
C ILE A 312 17.65 15.63 15.03
N SER A 313 16.74 15.00 14.30
CA SER A 313 16.83 13.58 13.93
C SER A 313 16.58 13.43 12.44
N LEU A 314 17.43 12.66 11.76
CA LEU A 314 17.17 12.18 10.40
C LEU A 314 16.78 10.71 10.45
N PHE A 315 15.81 10.38 9.64
CA PHE A 315 15.32 9.02 9.43
C PHE A 315 15.37 8.71 7.94
N GLY A 316 15.63 7.45 7.61
CA GLY A 316 15.35 6.96 6.26
C GLY A 316 13.85 7.05 5.92
N PRO A 317 13.45 6.68 4.69
CA PRO A 317 12.10 6.90 4.18
C PRO A 317 11.01 6.16 4.96
N TYR A 318 11.38 5.10 5.70
CA TYR A 318 10.45 4.29 6.51
C TYR A 318 10.78 4.31 8.01
N GLY A 319 11.24 5.47 8.51
CA GLY A 319 11.33 5.70 9.96
C GLY A 319 12.54 5.09 10.67
N THR A 320 13.47 4.44 9.95
CA THR A 320 14.75 4.01 10.54
C THR A 320 15.62 5.23 10.84
N ARG A 321 15.96 5.47 12.11
CA ARG A 321 16.78 6.62 12.51
C ARG A 321 18.23 6.43 12.05
N VAL A 322 18.75 7.39 11.28
CA VAL A 322 20.12 7.35 10.74
C VAL A 322 21.07 8.33 11.43
N LEU A 323 20.55 9.47 11.91
CA LEU A 323 21.35 10.49 12.58
C LEU A 323 20.51 11.15 13.68
N VAL A 324 21.16 11.47 14.79
CA VAL A 324 20.58 12.29 15.86
C VAL A 324 21.61 13.30 16.36
N ARG A 325 21.18 14.54 16.57
CA ARG A 325 22.01 15.60 17.16
C ARG A 325 21.20 16.39 18.18
N GLU A 326 21.77 16.58 19.36
CA GLU A 326 21.22 17.51 20.35
C GLU A 326 21.79 18.90 20.08
N ILE A 327 20.92 19.90 20.18
CA ILE A 327 21.24 21.31 19.94
C ILE A 327 20.60 22.15 21.04
N ASP A 328 21.21 23.30 21.30
CA ASP A 328 20.60 24.35 22.11
C ASP A 328 19.98 25.38 21.17
N LEU A 329 18.66 25.56 21.25
CA LEU A 329 17.94 26.61 20.57
C LEU A 329 17.97 27.88 21.43
N GLU A 330 18.10 29.00 20.75
CA GLU A 330 17.86 30.32 21.30
C GLU A 330 16.64 30.94 20.63
N LYS A 331 16.01 31.91 21.29
CA LYS A 331 14.97 32.73 20.66
C LYS A 331 15.52 33.42 19.41
N GLY A 332 14.87 33.21 18.27
CA GLY A 332 15.25 33.74 16.96
C GLY A 332 15.59 32.66 15.94
N ALA A 333 16.14 33.08 14.80
CA ALA A 333 16.59 32.19 13.74
C ALA A 333 18.06 31.80 13.94
N ARG A 334 18.35 30.50 13.83
CA ARG A 334 19.70 29.93 13.92
C ARG A 334 19.91 28.88 12.83
N GLU A 335 21.13 28.85 12.30
CA GLU A 335 21.55 27.84 11.33
C GLU A 335 22.32 26.72 12.03
N PHE A 336 22.03 25.46 11.66
CA PHE A 336 22.75 24.29 12.14
C PHE A 336 23.21 23.43 10.96
N ALA A 337 24.52 23.29 10.78
CA ALA A 337 25.10 22.40 9.78
C ALA A 337 25.24 20.97 10.32
N LEU A 338 24.87 19.99 9.50
CA LEU A 338 25.12 18.56 9.70
C LEU A 338 26.04 18.06 8.57
N PRO A 339 27.36 18.24 8.68
CA PRO A 339 28.33 17.74 7.69
C PRO A 339 28.28 16.23 7.52
N GLU A 340 27.94 15.50 8.59
CA GLU A 340 27.86 14.04 8.60
C GLU A 340 26.79 13.50 7.63
N ALA A 341 25.77 14.32 7.32
CA ALA A 341 24.75 13.99 6.34
C ALA A 341 25.32 13.83 4.92
N ALA A 342 26.50 14.38 4.63
CA ALA A 342 27.16 14.22 3.34
C ALA A 342 27.58 12.77 3.04
N GLN A 343 27.79 11.97 4.09
CA GLN A 343 28.17 10.55 3.99
C GLN A 343 26.97 9.61 3.85
N LEU A 344 25.75 10.15 3.95
CA LEU A 344 24.54 9.36 3.77
C LEU A 344 24.36 8.97 2.30
N PRO A 345 23.87 7.74 2.02
CA PRO A 345 23.51 7.34 0.66
C PRO A 345 22.52 8.30 0.00
N ALA A 346 22.51 8.32 -1.34
CA ALA A 346 21.46 9.02 -2.09
C ALA A 346 20.08 8.44 -1.72
N GLY A 347 19.08 9.31 -1.56
CA GLY A 347 17.74 8.91 -1.15
C GLY A 347 16.95 10.01 -0.46
N VAL A 348 15.74 9.66 -0.05
CA VAL A 348 14.84 10.56 0.69
C VAL A 348 14.94 10.29 2.17
N TYR A 349 15.13 11.36 2.94
CA TYR A 349 15.21 11.34 4.39
C TYR A 349 14.07 12.17 4.99
N ILE A 350 13.51 11.68 6.08
CA ILE A 350 12.57 12.43 6.91
C ILE A 350 13.39 13.08 8.02
N TRP A 351 13.32 14.40 8.15
CA TRP A 351 13.93 15.11 9.27
C TRP A 351 12.86 15.52 10.28
N LYS A 352 13.23 15.50 11.56
CA LYS A 352 12.39 15.97 12.67
C LYS A 352 13.23 16.83 13.60
N VAL A 353 12.68 17.97 14.00
CA VAL A 353 13.19 18.80 15.10
C VAL A 353 12.16 18.75 16.22
N HIS A 354 12.60 18.34 17.41
CA HIS A 354 11.73 18.23 18.59
C HIS A 354 12.38 18.92 19.80
N THR A 355 11.64 19.80 20.47
CA THR A 355 12.05 20.42 21.74
C THR A 355 11.63 19.55 22.92
N LYS A 356 12.35 19.63 24.05
CA LYS A 356 11.89 18.96 25.28
C LYS A 356 10.55 19.49 25.80
N THR A 357 10.14 20.68 25.38
CA THR A 357 8.85 21.30 25.72
C THR A 357 7.68 20.80 24.88
N GLY A 358 7.92 19.89 23.92
CA GLY A 358 6.89 19.22 23.12
C GLY A 358 6.65 19.82 21.73
N ASP A 359 7.35 20.90 21.37
CA ASP A 359 7.23 21.51 20.04
C ASP A 359 7.95 20.63 19.02
N ARG A 360 7.30 20.41 17.87
CA ARG A 360 7.82 19.55 16.82
C ARG A 360 7.57 20.14 15.45
N VAL A 361 8.58 20.02 14.58
CA VAL A 361 8.48 20.31 13.15
C VAL A 361 9.20 19.21 12.38
N GLN A 362 8.70 18.88 11.20
CA GLN A 362 9.26 17.83 10.36
C GLN A 362 9.13 18.17 8.88
N GLY A 363 9.91 17.47 8.06
CA GLY A 363 9.82 17.55 6.61
C GLY A 363 10.72 16.53 5.95
N HIS A 364 10.98 16.73 4.67
CA HIS A 364 11.79 15.83 3.85
C HIS A 364 13.07 16.52 3.37
N TRP A 365 14.14 15.75 3.23
CA TRP A 365 15.37 16.13 2.58
C TRP A 365 15.75 15.08 1.55
N ILE A 366 16.12 15.53 0.35
CA ILE A 366 16.48 14.66 -0.77
C ILE A 366 17.99 14.76 -0.97
N LYS A 367 18.69 13.66 -0.67
CA LYS A 367 20.12 13.48 -0.89
C LYS A 367 20.35 12.98 -2.31
N LEU A 368 21.08 13.76 -3.11
CA LEU A 368 21.55 13.38 -4.44
C LEU A 368 22.80 12.50 -4.38
#